data_AF-A0A849ES29-F1
#
_entry.id   AF-A0A849ES29-F1
#
_cell.length_a   1.000
_cell.length_b   1.000
_cell.length_c   1.000
_cell.angle_alpha   90.00
_cell.angle_beta   90.00
_cell.angle_gamma   90.00
#
_symmetry.space_group_name_H-M   'P 1'
#
loop_
_entity.id
_entity.type
_entity.pdbx_description
1 polymer ?
#
loop_
_entity_poly.entity_id
_entity_poly.type
_entity_poly.pdbx_seq_one_letter_code
_entity_poly.pdbx_strand_id
1 'polypeptide(L)'
;MEEELVKMIKALAERRFGKYRGTVKRNDDPAKLGRLGVVVPSLFGPEETTWALPSLPFGGLKRQGMFFVPEVGARVWVEFEEGDVSRPIWTGVFWSDEADLPEEAAKSSPTTRILQTPSGHKLQFDDQEGERRIRLTHAGNSELVITDDGSVNLTNNAGMTLNLDQEQGEVLLEDAKGNMVRMNDRGWSAEDLSGNRIEMTDGSVSVSGASSITVDAPSVSLGGFSGEPLLKGLSFLTKYMAHTHTVAPIVGGPTSPPMPQGEMDALSRKVVTS
;
A
#
# COMPACT_ATOMS: atom_id res chain seq x y z
N MET A 1 30.23 1.21 -65.07
CA MET A 1 29.08 0.31 -64.84
C MET A 1 29.50 -0.88 -63.97
N GLU A 2 30.61 -1.55 -64.30
CA GLU A 2 31.16 -2.66 -63.51
C GLU A 2 31.67 -2.27 -62.11
N GLU A 3 32.39 -1.15 -61.96
CA GLU A 3 32.86 -0.69 -60.63
C GLU A 3 31.71 -0.35 -59.68
N GLU A 4 30.65 0.28 -60.19
CA GLU A 4 29.45 0.58 -59.43
C GLU A 4 28.71 -0.71 -59.02
N LEU A 5 28.64 -1.71 -59.91
CA LEU A 5 28.06 -3.01 -59.59
C LEU A 5 28.86 -3.73 -58.49
N VAL A 6 30.20 -3.72 -58.59
CA VAL A 6 31.09 -4.32 -57.59
C VAL A 6 30.97 -3.60 -56.24
N LYS A 7 30.87 -2.27 -56.25
CA LYS A 7 30.65 -1.47 -55.04
C LYS A 7 29.29 -1.77 -54.40
N MET A 8 28.25 -1.93 -55.21
CA MET A 8 26.91 -2.27 -54.75
C MET A 8 26.83 -3.70 -54.20
N ILE A 9 27.49 -4.67 -54.84
CA ILE A 9 27.58 -6.05 -54.36
C ILE A 9 28.38 -6.13 -53.05
N LYS A 10 29.49 -5.39 -52.92
CA LYS A 10 30.25 -5.31 -51.67
C LYS A 10 29.42 -4.69 -50.55
N ALA A 11 28.75 -3.57 -50.82
CA ALA A 11 27.88 -2.92 -49.85
C ALA A 11 26.74 -3.85 -49.39
N LEU A 12 26.16 -4.64 -50.29
CA LEU A 12 25.14 -5.64 -49.95
C LEU A 12 25.72 -6.82 -49.15
N ALA A 13 26.92 -7.28 -49.49
CA ALA A 13 27.61 -8.37 -48.79
C ALA A 13 28.09 -7.95 -47.38
N GLU A 14 28.29 -6.67 -47.14
CA GLU A 14 28.69 -6.10 -45.84
C GLU A 14 27.51 -5.84 -44.91
N ARG A 15 26.28 -5.79 -45.44
CA ARG A 15 25.08 -5.67 -44.60
C ARG A 15 24.90 -6.90 -43.71
N ARG A 16 24.48 -6.65 -42.47
CA ARG A 16 24.24 -7.68 -41.46
C ARG A 16 22.78 -7.57 -41.01
N PHE A 17 21.96 -8.43 -41.59
CA PHE A 17 20.56 -8.56 -41.20
C PHE A 17 20.43 -9.65 -40.12
N GLY A 18 19.54 -9.42 -39.15
CA GLY A 18 19.27 -10.37 -38.05
C GLY A 18 19.68 -9.85 -36.67
N LYS A 19 19.46 -10.70 -35.66
CA LYS A 19 19.78 -10.44 -34.27
C LYS A 19 21.10 -11.09 -33.88
N TYR A 20 21.97 -10.32 -33.24
CA TYR A 20 23.28 -10.75 -32.79
C TYR A 20 23.36 -10.68 -31.26
N ARG A 21 24.00 -11.66 -30.62
CA ARG A 21 24.17 -11.67 -29.16
C ARG A 21 25.21 -10.64 -28.76
N GLY A 22 24.80 -9.67 -27.96
CA GLY A 22 25.65 -8.64 -27.40
C GLY A 22 25.80 -8.76 -25.88
N THR A 23 26.89 -8.20 -25.35
CA THR A 23 27.07 -8.00 -23.90
C THR A 23 27.34 -6.52 -23.65
N VAL A 24 26.59 -5.92 -22.72
CA VAL A 24 26.73 -4.51 -22.38
C VAL A 24 28.08 -4.28 -21.71
N LYS A 25 28.89 -3.38 -22.28
CA LYS A 25 30.13 -2.91 -21.67
C LYS A 25 29.95 -1.58 -20.95
N ARG A 26 29.09 -0.72 -21.47
CA ARG A 26 28.86 0.62 -20.95
C ARG A 26 27.42 1.08 -21.17
N ASN A 27 26.86 1.74 -20.17
CA ASN A 27 25.52 2.32 -20.18
C ASN A 27 25.51 3.81 -19.76
N ASP A 28 26.69 4.42 -19.68
CA ASP A 28 26.94 5.82 -19.31
C ASP A 28 26.77 6.78 -20.50
N ASP A 29 25.62 6.68 -21.20
CA ASP A 29 25.33 7.47 -22.40
C ASP A 29 25.38 8.99 -22.14
N PRO A 30 26.33 9.74 -22.74
CA PRO A 30 26.43 11.19 -22.55
C PRO A 30 25.21 11.97 -23.05
N ALA A 31 24.48 11.43 -24.03
CA ALA A 31 23.28 12.04 -24.57
C ALA A 31 22.02 11.74 -23.75
N LYS A 32 22.11 10.83 -22.75
CA LYS A 32 20.99 10.41 -21.90
C LYS A 32 19.79 9.89 -22.69
N LEU A 33 20.05 9.20 -23.79
CA LEU A 33 19.04 8.59 -24.66
C LEU A 33 18.85 7.10 -24.38
N GLY A 34 19.62 6.51 -23.45
CA GLY A 34 19.57 5.07 -23.17
C GLY A 34 20.37 4.23 -24.16
N ARG A 35 21.38 4.84 -24.79
CA ARG A 35 22.28 4.12 -25.70
C ARG A 35 23.23 3.22 -24.92
N LEU A 36 23.66 2.13 -25.56
CA LEU A 36 24.58 1.17 -24.94
C LEU A 36 25.86 1.02 -25.78
N GLY A 37 26.99 0.92 -25.10
CA GLY A 37 28.23 0.37 -25.65
C GLY A 37 28.20 -1.14 -25.49
N VAL A 38 28.16 -1.88 -26.59
CA VAL A 38 27.94 -3.34 -26.58
C VAL A 38 29.08 -4.04 -27.31
N VAL A 39 29.52 -5.19 -26.80
CA VAL A 39 30.43 -6.08 -27.52
C VAL A 39 29.62 -7.18 -28.20
N VAL A 40 29.82 -7.37 -29.51
CA VAL A 40 29.16 -8.40 -30.33
C VAL A 40 30.24 -9.34 -30.92
N PRO A 41 30.61 -10.42 -30.21
CA PRO A 41 31.78 -11.23 -30.56
C PRO A 41 31.73 -11.85 -31.96
N SER A 42 30.55 -12.22 -32.44
CA SER A 42 30.39 -12.84 -33.75
C SER A 42 30.62 -11.90 -34.93
N LEU A 43 30.66 -10.58 -34.71
CA LEU A 43 30.84 -9.57 -35.75
C LEU A 43 32.13 -8.77 -35.59
N PHE A 44 32.44 -8.34 -34.37
CA PHE A 44 33.56 -7.42 -34.09
C PHE A 44 34.61 -8.01 -33.13
N GLY A 45 34.49 -9.29 -32.77
CA GLY A 45 35.36 -9.90 -31.77
C GLY A 45 35.26 -9.18 -30.41
N PRO A 46 36.38 -8.82 -29.76
CA PRO A 46 36.34 -8.17 -28.45
C PRO A 46 36.00 -6.68 -28.51
N GLU A 47 35.89 -6.08 -29.70
CA GLU A 47 35.67 -4.65 -29.87
C GLU A 47 34.23 -4.24 -29.53
N GLU A 48 34.11 -3.04 -28.95
CA GLU A 48 32.82 -2.41 -28.64
C GLU A 48 32.25 -1.76 -29.90
N THR A 49 30.94 -1.85 -30.08
CA THR A 49 30.23 -1.11 -31.13
C THR A 49 30.27 0.40 -30.88
N THR A 50 29.88 1.20 -31.87
CA THR A 50 29.39 2.56 -31.59
C THR A 50 28.16 2.51 -30.67
N TRP A 51 27.71 3.66 -30.16
CA TRP A 51 26.54 3.74 -29.29
C TRP A 51 25.29 3.14 -29.95
N ALA A 52 24.84 2.00 -29.42
CA ALA A 52 23.65 1.31 -29.89
C ALA A 52 22.39 2.05 -29.44
N LEU A 53 21.51 2.41 -30.38
CA LEU A 53 20.23 3.05 -30.08
C LEU A 53 19.25 2.07 -29.42
N PRO A 54 18.41 2.52 -28.48
CA PRO A 54 17.45 1.63 -27.84
C PRO A 54 16.19 1.46 -28.69
N SER A 55 15.74 0.21 -28.86
CA SER A 55 14.42 -0.11 -29.42
C SER A 55 13.45 -0.47 -28.30
N LEU A 56 12.95 0.54 -27.59
CA LEU A 56 12.08 0.39 -26.43
C LEU A 56 10.60 0.16 -26.82
N PRO A 57 9.81 -0.56 -26.00
CA PRO A 57 8.43 -0.91 -26.34
C PRO A 57 7.44 0.26 -26.32
N PHE A 58 7.74 1.34 -25.60
CA PHE A 58 6.87 2.51 -25.51
C PHE A 58 7.71 3.76 -25.22
N GLY A 59 7.43 4.88 -25.90
CA GLY A 59 8.17 6.13 -25.71
C GLY A 59 8.11 7.06 -26.91
N GLY A 60 9.16 7.86 -27.12
CA GLY A 60 9.37 8.67 -28.32
C GLY A 60 8.81 10.10 -28.28
N LEU A 61 8.10 10.50 -27.21
CA LEU A 61 7.60 11.86 -27.00
C LEU A 61 7.76 12.29 -25.54
N LYS A 62 7.48 13.58 -25.26
CA LYS A 62 7.60 14.15 -23.91
C LYS A 62 6.59 13.50 -22.95
N ARG A 63 7.07 13.15 -21.75
CA ARG A 63 6.27 12.64 -20.61
C ARG A 63 5.54 11.31 -20.88
N GLN A 64 6.13 10.43 -21.67
CA GLN A 64 5.64 9.06 -21.88
C GLN A 64 6.81 8.09 -22.10
N GLY A 65 6.63 6.82 -21.75
CA GLY A 65 7.54 5.75 -22.15
C GLY A 65 7.83 4.70 -21.09
N MET A 66 8.46 3.61 -21.52
CA MET A 66 9.09 2.59 -20.69
C MET A 66 10.61 2.71 -20.88
N PHE A 67 11.32 3.19 -19.85
CA PHE A 67 12.75 3.44 -19.90
C PHE A 67 13.50 2.50 -18.96
N PHE A 68 13.82 1.30 -19.45
CA PHE A 68 14.60 0.28 -18.75
C PHE A 68 15.89 0.03 -19.51
N VAL A 69 16.98 0.66 -19.04
CA VAL A 69 18.32 0.50 -19.65
C VAL A 69 19.04 -0.66 -18.94
N PRO A 70 19.47 -1.69 -19.68
CA PRO A 70 20.23 -2.80 -19.10
C PRO A 70 21.53 -2.35 -18.41
N GLU A 71 21.91 -3.07 -17.35
CA GLU A 71 23.14 -2.84 -16.59
C GLU A 71 24.39 -3.33 -17.35
N VAL A 72 25.56 -2.83 -16.96
CA VAL A 72 26.85 -3.34 -17.47
C VAL A 72 26.96 -4.84 -17.17
N GLY A 73 27.34 -5.63 -18.18
CA GLY A 73 27.39 -7.08 -18.11
C GLY A 73 26.12 -7.80 -18.59
N ALA A 74 24.99 -7.09 -18.72
CA ALA A 74 23.75 -7.68 -19.21
C ALA A 74 23.86 -8.20 -20.65
N ARG A 75 23.04 -9.18 -21.00
CA ARG A 75 22.97 -9.74 -22.36
C ARG A 75 21.79 -9.16 -23.13
N VAL A 76 22.10 -8.67 -24.33
CA VAL A 76 21.15 -7.96 -25.19
C VAL A 76 21.19 -8.51 -26.60
N TRP A 77 20.06 -8.42 -27.32
CA TRP A 77 20.11 -8.60 -28.78
C TRP A 77 20.51 -7.29 -29.44
N VAL A 78 21.38 -7.38 -30.43
CA VAL A 78 21.84 -6.25 -31.24
C VAL A 78 21.40 -6.45 -32.68
N GLU A 79 20.87 -5.39 -33.27
CA GLU A 79 20.51 -5.26 -34.67
C GLU A 79 21.22 -4.02 -35.24
N PHE A 80 21.05 -3.78 -36.54
CA PHE A 80 21.72 -2.69 -37.24
C PHE A 80 20.72 -1.99 -38.16
N GLU A 81 20.63 -0.66 -38.09
CA GLU A 81 19.74 0.13 -38.96
C GLU A 81 20.04 -0.19 -40.42
N GLU A 82 19.04 -0.68 -41.16
CA GLU A 82 19.18 -1.08 -42.58
C GLU A 82 20.31 -2.11 -42.85
N GLY A 83 20.77 -2.81 -41.80
CA GLY A 83 21.90 -3.73 -41.85
C GLY A 83 23.28 -3.06 -41.81
N ASP A 84 23.36 -1.74 -41.59
CA ASP A 84 24.60 -0.98 -41.48
C ASP A 84 25.25 -1.18 -40.11
N VAL A 85 26.37 -1.92 -40.08
CA VAL A 85 27.13 -2.25 -38.88
C VAL A 85 27.61 -1.03 -38.07
N SER A 86 27.67 0.15 -38.68
CA SER A 86 28.03 1.40 -38.01
C SER A 86 26.89 2.03 -37.21
N ARG A 87 25.65 1.53 -37.38
CA ARG A 87 24.41 2.01 -36.77
C ARG A 87 23.72 0.94 -35.93
N PRO A 88 24.32 0.54 -34.80
CA PRO A 88 23.77 -0.50 -33.94
C PRO A 88 22.48 -0.04 -33.25
N ILE A 89 21.59 -0.99 -33.00
CA ILE A 89 20.38 -0.88 -32.21
C ILE A 89 20.39 -2.03 -31.21
N TRP A 90 20.07 -1.80 -29.94
CA TRP A 90 19.82 -2.89 -29.00
C TRP A 90 18.32 -3.13 -28.84
N THR A 91 17.92 -4.40 -28.85
CA THR A 91 16.52 -4.86 -28.84
C THR A 91 16.30 -5.91 -27.75
N GLY A 92 15.84 -5.47 -26.58
CA GLY A 92 15.51 -6.37 -25.49
C GLY A 92 16.71 -7.10 -24.89
N VAL A 93 16.43 -7.94 -23.90
CA VAL A 93 17.41 -8.70 -23.11
C VAL A 93 17.14 -10.19 -23.23
N PHE A 94 18.14 -11.00 -22.91
CA PHE A 94 17.96 -12.43 -22.72
C PHE A 94 18.79 -12.90 -21.53
N TRP A 95 18.38 -13.99 -20.90
CA TRP A 95 19.14 -14.62 -19.83
C TRP A 95 20.07 -15.68 -20.42
N SER A 96 21.33 -15.67 -19.96
CA SER A 96 22.32 -16.68 -20.33
C SER A 96 22.56 -17.71 -19.22
N ASP A 97 22.25 -17.33 -17.98
CA ASP A 97 22.38 -18.16 -16.79
C ASP A 97 21.01 -18.24 -16.10
N GLU A 98 20.71 -19.41 -15.52
CA GLU A 98 19.50 -19.61 -14.73
C GLU A 98 19.54 -18.77 -13.45
N ALA A 99 20.73 -18.54 -12.89
CA ALA A 99 20.92 -17.72 -11.69
C ALA A 99 20.58 -16.22 -11.90
N ASP A 100 20.53 -15.76 -13.16
CA ASP A 100 20.18 -14.38 -13.49
C ASP A 100 18.65 -14.18 -13.62
N LEU A 101 17.87 -15.26 -13.65
CA LEU A 101 16.42 -15.19 -13.68
C LEU A 101 15.89 -14.78 -12.30
N PRO A 102 14.82 -13.96 -12.24
CA PRO A 102 14.09 -13.77 -11.00
C PRO A 102 13.64 -15.14 -10.45
N GLU A 103 14.07 -15.47 -9.24
CA GLU A 103 13.87 -16.78 -8.61
C GLU A 103 12.39 -17.18 -8.60
N GLU A 104 11.48 -16.23 -8.34
CA GLU A 104 10.05 -16.48 -8.32
C GLU A 104 9.47 -16.87 -9.68
N ALA A 105 10.11 -16.45 -10.78
CA ALA A 105 9.71 -16.75 -12.14
C ALA A 105 10.40 -17.99 -12.73
N ALA A 106 11.49 -18.47 -12.11
CA ALA A 106 12.26 -19.65 -12.53
C ALA A 106 11.56 -20.97 -12.17
N LYS A 107 10.26 -21.08 -12.49
CA LYS A 107 9.44 -22.29 -12.26
C LYS A 107 9.40 -23.17 -13.50
N SER A 108 9.27 -24.49 -13.30
CA SER A 108 9.15 -25.47 -14.40
C SER A 108 7.94 -25.21 -15.31
N SER A 109 6.85 -24.67 -14.75
CA SER A 109 5.75 -24.09 -15.48
C SER A 109 5.69 -22.60 -15.17
N PRO A 110 5.81 -21.70 -16.16
CA PRO A 110 5.85 -20.27 -15.91
C PRO A 110 4.44 -19.78 -15.58
N THR A 111 4.10 -19.82 -14.30
CA THR A 111 2.87 -19.23 -13.74
C THR A 111 3.11 -17.83 -13.18
N THR A 112 4.37 -17.41 -13.04
CA THR A 112 4.75 -16.14 -12.46
C THR A 112 5.33 -15.20 -13.53
N ARG A 113 4.83 -13.97 -13.60
CA ARG A 113 5.36 -12.88 -14.42
C ARG A 113 5.83 -11.76 -13.50
N ILE A 114 7.06 -11.32 -13.67
CA ILE A 114 7.67 -10.37 -12.74
C ILE A 114 8.46 -9.30 -13.48
N LEU A 115 8.31 -8.07 -13.03
CA LEU A 115 9.23 -6.96 -13.30
C LEU A 115 10.01 -6.70 -12.02
N GLN A 116 11.31 -6.96 -12.06
CA GLN A 116 12.21 -6.74 -10.93
C GLN A 116 13.30 -5.75 -11.28
N THR A 117 13.58 -4.84 -10.35
CA THR A 117 14.69 -3.87 -10.45
C THR A 117 15.91 -4.34 -9.64
N PRO A 118 17.13 -3.85 -9.94
CA PRO A 118 18.35 -4.29 -9.24
C PRO A 118 18.32 -4.08 -7.72
N SER A 119 17.65 -3.02 -7.25
CA SER A 119 17.51 -2.75 -5.81
C SER A 119 16.52 -3.67 -5.09
N GLY A 120 15.80 -4.54 -5.81
CA GLY A 120 14.85 -5.50 -5.23
C GLY A 120 13.39 -5.05 -5.22
N HIS A 121 13.03 -3.95 -5.89
CA HIS A 121 11.60 -3.64 -6.12
C HIS A 121 11.01 -4.59 -7.15
N LYS A 122 9.79 -5.08 -6.88
CA LYS A 122 9.12 -6.11 -7.69
C LYS A 122 7.66 -5.74 -7.97
N LEU A 123 7.22 -5.94 -9.20
CA LEU A 123 5.81 -6.06 -9.58
C LEU A 123 5.60 -7.47 -10.12
N GLN A 124 4.79 -8.28 -9.45
CA GLN A 124 4.63 -9.71 -9.70
C GLN A 124 3.15 -10.06 -9.91
N PHE A 125 2.91 -10.90 -10.92
CA PHE A 125 1.63 -11.53 -11.21
C PHE A 125 1.82 -13.05 -11.10
N ASP A 126 1.06 -13.70 -10.23
CA ASP A 126 1.02 -15.16 -10.09
C ASP A 126 -0.32 -15.68 -10.63
N ASP A 127 -0.27 -16.59 -11.60
CA ASP A 127 -1.44 -17.21 -12.26
C ASP A 127 -1.66 -18.66 -11.83
N GLN A 128 -0.93 -19.13 -10.82
CA GLN A 128 -1.06 -20.49 -10.29
C GLN A 128 -2.45 -20.68 -9.69
N GLU A 129 -3.14 -21.74 -10.08
CA GLU A 129 -4.49 -22.04 -9.61
C GLU A 129 -4.53 -22.19 -8.08
N GLY A 130 -5.49 -21.52 -7.42
CA GLY A 130 -5.62 -21.47 -5.97
C GLY A 130 -4.64 -20.54 -5.24
N GLU A 131 -3.66 -19.95 -5.97
CA GLU A 131 -2.66 -19.05 -5.41
C GLU A 131 -2.50 -17.76 -6.24
N ARG A 132 -3.52 -17.41 -7.04
CA ARG A 132 -3.44 -16.24 -7.92
C ARG A 132 -3.35 -14.96 -7.10
N ARG A 133 -2.49 -14.05 -7.52
CA ARG A 133 -2.29 -12.77 -6.84
C ARG A 133 -1.49 -11.79 -7.66
N ILE A 134 -1.66 -10.51 -7.32
CA ILE A 134 -0.81 -9.41 -7.78
C ILE A 134 -0.04 -8.90 -6.57
N ARG A 135 1.27 -8.69 -6.70
CA ARG A 135 2.12 -8.15 -5.64
C ARG A 135 2.97 -6.98 -6.13
N LEU A 136 3.01 -5.92 -5.34
CA LEU A 136 3.97 -4.83 -5.47
C LEU A 136 4.84 -4.80 -4.22
N THR A 137 6.13 -5.09 -4.36
CA THR A 137 7.08 -5.17 -3.24
C THR A 137 8.13 -4.08 -3.36
N HIS A 138 8.33 -3.35 -2.25
CA HIS A 138 9.43 -2.41 -2.08
C HIS A 138 10.64 -3.11 -1.46
N ALA A 139 11.85 -2.75 -1.89
CA ALA A 139 13.11 -3.31 -1.38
C ALA A 139 13.27 -3.23 0.16
N GLY A 140 12.62 -2.25 0.78
CA GLY A 140 12.57 -2.08 2.23
C GLY A 140 11.55 -2.95 2.97
N ASN A 141 10.97 -3.99 2.34
CA ASN A 141 9.97 -4.91 2.89
C ASN A 141 8.58 -4.31 3.17
N SER A 142 8.15 -3.35 2.37
CA SER A 142 6.73 -2.95 2.30
C SER A 142 6.11 -3.62 1.08
N GLU A 143 4.85 -4.04 1.18
CA GLU A 143 4.15 -4.72 0.09
C GLU A 143 2.68 -4.33 -0.02
N LEU A 144 2.17 -4.41 -1.24
CA LEU A 144 0.74 -4.39 -1.55
C LEU A 144 0.40 -5.67 -2.30
N VAL A 145 -0.63 -6.38 -1.85
CA VAL A 145 -1.04 -7.69 -2.36
C VAL A 145 -2.54 -7.68 -2.65
N ILE A 146 -2.92 -8.12 -3.85
CA ILE A 146 -4.31 -8.45 -4.21
C ILE A 146 -4.38 -9.97 -4.36
N THR A 147 -5.24 -10.64 -3.61
CA THR A 147 -5.38 -12.11 -3.56
C THR A 147 -6.50 -12.63 -4.48
N ASP A 148 -6.55 -13.95 -4.70
CA ASP A 148 -7.48 -14.61 -5.64
C ASP A 148 -8.97 -14.40 -5.26
N ASP A 149 -9.25 -14.25 -3.97
CA ASP A 149 -10.58 -13.93 -3.40
C ASP A 149 -10.99 -12.46 -3.61
N GLY A 150 -10.07 -11.61 -4.07
CA GLY A 150 -10.27 -10.17 -4.25
C GLY A 150 -9.92 -9.32 -3.03
N SER A 151 -9.39 -9.91 -1.96
CA SER A 151 -8.89 -9.14 -0.81
C SER A 151 -7.67 -8.30 -1.18
N VAL A 152 -7.52 -7.13 -0.55
CA VAL A 152 -6.42 -6.19 -0.78
C VAL A 152 -5.70 -5.90 0.52
N ASN A 153 -4.41 -6.23 0.59
CA ASN A 153 -3.58 -6.09 1.78
C ASN A 153 -2.42 -5.13 1.49
N LEU A 154 -2.18 -4.18 2.39
CA LEU A 154 -1.03 -3.28 2.36
C LEU A 154 -0.29 -3.43 3.68
N THR A 155 0.99 -3.82 3.62
CA THR A 155 1.84 -4.02 4.78
C THR A 155 3.08 -3.16 4.64
N ASN A 156 3.44 -2.40 5.68
CA ASN A 156 4.73 -1.73 5.70
C ASN A 156 5.79 -2.52 6.47
N ASN A 157 7.04 -2.10 6.32
CA ASN A 157 8.19 -2.75 6.95
C ASN A 157 8.22 -2.68 8.48
N ALA A 158 7.37 -1.88 9.10
CA ALA A 158 7.24 -1.79 10.55
C ALA A 158 6.12 -2.70 11.10
N GLY A 159 5.40 -3.43 10.23
CA GLY A 159 4.32 -4.33 10.62
C GLY A 159 2.94 -3.68 10.74
N MET A 160 2.76 -2.45 10.25
CA MET A 160 1.42 -1.86 10.15
C MET A 160 0.73 -2.38 8.90
N THR A 161 -0.57 -2.67 8.99
CA THR A 161 -1.37 -3.27 7.92
C THR A 161 -2.64 -2.50 7.63
N LEU A 162 -3.05 -2.47 6.37
CA LEU A 162 -4.41 -2.11 5.93
C LEU A 162 -4.94 -3.25 5.07
N ASN A 163 -6.00 -3.91 5.54
CA ASN A 163 -6.58 -5.09 4.92
C ASN A 163 -8.04 -4.81 4.56
N LEU A 164 -8.38 -4.97 3.28
CA LEU A 164 -9.74 -5.03 2.77
C LEU A 164 -10.03 -6.51 2.53
N ASP A 165 -10.68 -7.14 3.49
CA ASP A 165 -10.93 -8.58 3.54
C ASP A 165 -12.31 -8.89 2.94
N GLN A 166 -12.31 -9.59 1.80
CA GLN A 166 -13.51 -9.97 1.08
C GLN A 166 -14.26 -11.11 1.78
N GLU A 167 -13.53 -12.05 2.40
CA GLU A 167 -14.10 -13.21 3.06
C GLU A 167 -14.84 -12.80 4.34
N GLN A 168 -14.24 -11.90 5.13
CA GLN A 168 -14.84 -11.36 6.35
C GLN A 168 -15.79 -10.19 6.10
N GLY A 169 -15.74 -9.56 4.91
CA GLY A 169 -16.50 -8.35 4.60
C GLY A 169 -16.08 -7.17 5.46
N GLU A 170 -14.78 -7.02 5.72
CA GLU A 170 -14.22 -6.09 6.69
C GLU A 170 -13.10 -5.23 6.08
N VAL A 171 -13.00 -3.99 6.54
CA VAL A 171 -11.82 -3.15 6.38
C VAL A 171 -11.14 -3.00 7.74
N LEU A 172 -9.87 -3.37 7.82
CA LEU A 172 -9.05 -3.32 9.04
C LEU A 172 -7.77 -2.52 8.80
N LEU A 173 -7.55 -1.49 9.60
CA LEU A 173 -6.27 -0.81 9.76
C LEU A 173 -5.69 -1.21 11.12
N GLU A 174 -4.46 -1.70 11.15
CA GLU A 174 -3.78 -2.11 12.38
C GLU A 174 -2.35 -1.54 12.40
N ASP A 175 -1.96 -0.95 13.53
CA ASP A 175 -0.58 -0.54 13.73
C ASP A 175 0.27 -1.66 14.35
N ALA A 176 1.59 -1.48 14.34
CA ALA A 176 2.53 -2.47 14.85
C ALA A 176 2.40 -2.79 16.35
N LYS A 177 1.60 -2.01 17.09
CA LYS A 177 1.38 -2.15 18.53
C LYS A 177 -0.02 -2.68 18.84
N GLY A 178 -0.82 -3.02 17.83
CA GLY A 178 -2.16 -3.58 17.99
C GLY A 178 -3.26 -2.55 18.19
N ASN A 179 -3.02 -1.26 17.90
CA ASN A 179 -4.12 -0.30 17.78
C ASN A 179 -4.81 -0.53 16.43
N MET A 180 -6.14 -0.57 16.43
CA MET A 180 -6.92 -0.98 15.27
C MET A 180 -8.11 -0.05 14.97
N VAL A 181 -8.42 0.08 13.68
CA VAL A 181 -9.67 0.65 13.18
C VAL A 181 -10.32 -0.37 12.27
N ARG A 182 -11.54 -0.77 12.61
CA ARG A 182 -12.32 -1.80 11.93
C ARG A 182 -13.62 -1.22 11.38
N MET A 183 -14.00 -1.63 10.19
CA MET A 183 -15.31 -1.34 9.60
C MET A 183 -15.89 -2.59 8.93
N ASN A 184 -17.15 -2.90 9.19
CA ASN A 184 -17.87 -4.03 8.58
C ASN A 184 -19.37 -3.68 8.44
N ASP A 185 -20.19 -4.69 8.13
CA ASP A 185 -21.65 -4.56 7.98
C ASP A 185 -22.38 -4.12 9.25
N ARG A 186 -21.77 -4.29 10.44
CA ARG A 186 -22.35 -3.89 11.73
C ARG A 186 -21.99 -2.46 12.14
N GLY A 187 -21.08 -1.81 11.41
CA GLY A 187 -20.62 -0.45 11.69
C GLY A 187 -19.11 -0.33 11.72
N TRP A 188 -18.59 0.58 12.55
CA TRP A 188 -17.14 0.80 12.66
C TRP A 188 -16.71 0.99 14.11
N SER A 189 -15.45 0.66 14.38
CA SER A 189 -14.82 0.85 15.68
C SER A 189 -13.36 1.24 15.54
N ALA A 190 -12.86 2.00 16.52
CA ALA A 190 -11.44 2.25 16.73
C ALA A 190 -11.11 1.84 18.16
N GLU A 191 -10.09 1.00 18.32
CA GLU A 191 -9.67 0.47 19.61
C GLU A 191 -8.14 0.55 19.73
N ASP A 192 -7.65 1.05 20.85
CA ASP A 192 -6.22 0.97 21.17
C ASP A 192 -5.92 -0.26 22.03
N LEU A 193 -4.65 -0.65 22.11
CA LEU A 193 -4.22 -1.81 22.91
C LEU A 193 -4.53 -1.64 24.42
N SER A 194 -4.78 -0.41 24.87
CA SER A 194 -5.08 -0.12 26.27
C SER A 194 -6.57 -0.30 26.60
N GLY A 195 -7.41 -0.64 25.62
CA GLY A 195 -8.85 -0.85 25.80
C GLY A 195 -9.68 0.44 25.70
N ASN A 196 -9.10 1.54 25.20
CA ASN A 196 -9.90 2.71 24.82
C ASN A 196 -10.55 2.43 23.47
N ARG A 197 -11.87 2.62 23.39
CA ARG A 197 -12.67 2.25 22.23
C ARG A 197 -13.71 3.30 21.89
N ILE A 198 -13.85 3.57 20.60
CA ILE A 198 -14.98 4.29 20.00
C ILE A 198 -15.66 3.30 19.05
N GLU A 199 -16.96 3.11 19.19
CA GLU A 199 -17.71 2.18 18.35
C GLU A 199 -19.05 2.79 17.95
N MET A 200 -19.35 2.71 16.66
CA MET A 200 -20.66 3.06 16.09
C MET A 200 -21.28 1.81 15.50
N THR A 201 -22.43 1.41 16.01
CA THR A 201 -23.22 0.26 15.56
C THR A 201 -24.67 0.67 15.32
N ASP A 202 -25.54 -0.28 14.96
CA ASP A 202 -26.95 -0.04 14.69
C ASP A 202 -27.64 0.79 15.79
N GLY A 203 -27.83 2.07 15.49
CA GLY A 203 -28.53 3.02 16.34
C GLY A 203 -27.78 3.51 17.58
N SER A 204 -26.49 3.17 17.75
CA SER A 204 -25.73 3.58 18.93
C SER A 204 -24.30 4.06 18.62
N VAL A 205 -23.85 5.03 19.41
CA VAL A 205 -22.46 5.46 19.46
C VAL A 205 -21.98 5.26 20.89
N SER A 206 -20.97 4.42 21.06
CA SER A 206 -20.34 4.13 22.34
C SER A 206 -18.90 4.65 22.36
N VAL A 207 -18.53 5.29 23.47
CA VAL A 207 -17.17 5.71 23.76
C VAL A 207 -16.85 5.15 25.14
N SER A 208 -15.82 4.31 25.22
CA SER A 208 -15.33 3.73 26.46
C SER A 208 -13.83 3.99 26.60
N GLY A 209 -13.41 4.47 27.76
CA GLY A 209 -12.00 4.59 28.12
C GLY A 209 -11.69 3.59 29.24
N ALA A 210 -10.48 3.02 29.24
CA ALA A 210 -10.07 2.04 30.24
C ALA A 210 -10.01 2.63 31.67
N SER A 211 -9.76 3.94 31.79
CA SER A 211 -9.73 4.66 33.08
C SER A 211 -10.78 5.76 33.15
N SER A 212 -10.73 6.72 32.22
CA SER A 212 -11.69 7.82 32.14
C SER A 212 -11.79 8.36 30.71
N ILE A 213 -12.88 9.10 30.43
CA ILE A 213 -13.08 9.83 29.17
C ILE A 213 -13.06 11.32 29.52
N THR A 214 -12.07 12.04 29.01
CA THR A 214 -11.97 13.50 29.20
C THR A 214 -12.37 14.22 27.93
N VAL A 215 -13.38 15.09 28.03
CA VAL A 215 -13.81 15.98 26.94
C VAL A 215 -13.50 17.41 27.34
N ASP A 216 -12.41 17.97 26.83
CA ASP A 216 -11.99 19.34 27.09
C ASP A 216 -12.51 20.28 25.99
N ALA A 217 -13.51 21.09 26.33
CA ALA A 217 -14.10 22.07 25.43
C ALA A 217 -14.76 23.22 26.23
N PRO A 218 -14.84 24.45 25.68
CA PRO A 218 -15.55 25.55 26.33
C PRO A 218 -17.03 25.26 26.62
N SER A 219 -17.67 24.39 25.84
CA SER A 219 -19.02 23.91 26.06
C SER A 219 -19.21 22.49 25.49
N VAL A 220 -19.96 21.65 26.21
CA VAL A 220 -20.33 20.29 25.79
C VAL A 220 -21.84 20.14 25.97
N SER A 221 -22.56 19.77 24.91
CA SER A 221 -24.00 19.52 24.95
C SER A 221 -24.26 18.01 24.94
N LEU A 222 -24.98 17.52 25.93
CA LEU A 222 -25.39 16.11 26.07
C LEU A 222 -26.92 16.09 26.15
N GLY A 223 -27.60 15.33 25.26
CA GLY A 223 -29.07 15.23 25.26
C GLY A 223 -29.82 16.29 24.43
N GLY A 224 -29.14 17.09 23.60
CA GLY A 224 -29.76 18.06 22.67
C GLY A 224 -30.10 19.43 23.29
N PHE A 225 -30.54 20.40 22.47
CA PHE A 225 -30.84 21.79 22.90
C PHE A 225 -32.02 21.94 23.87
N SER A 226 -32.82 20.89 24.06
CA SER A 226 -33.98 20.85 24.97
C SER A 226 -33.77 19.84 26.13
N GLY A 227 -32.53 19.40 26.36
CA GLY A 227 -32.21 18.21 27.15
C GLY A 227 -32.53 18.29 28.64
N GLU A 228 -33.25 17.29 29.14
CA GLU A 228 -33.33 16.98 30.56
C GLU A 228 -31.92 16.69 31.13
N PRO A 229 -31.62 17.06 32.39
CA PRO A 229 -30.32 16.81 32.97
C PRO A 229 -30.02 15.31 33.06
N LEU A 230 -28.78 14.92 32.76
CA LEU A 230 -28.28 13.58 33.03
C LEU A 230 -28.30 13.30 34.55
N LEU A 231 -29.37 12.65 35.01
CA LEU A 231 -29.51 12.21 36.39
C LEU A 231 -28.80 10.87 36.57
N LYS A 232 -27.96 10.76 37.60
CA LYS A 232 -27.47 9.45 38.05
C LYS A 232 -28.64 8.65 38.61
N GLY A 233 -29.31 7.86 37.77
CA GLY A 233 -30.56 7.17 38.12
C GLY A 233 -30.51 6.41 39.45
N LEU A 234 -29.43 5.68 39.74
CA LEU A 234 -29.27 4.95 41.01
C LEU A 234 -29.08 5.88 42.23
N SER A 235 -28.27 6.92 42.08
CA SER A 235 -28.05 7.91 43.15
C SER A 235 -29.30 8.75 43.41
N PHE A 236 -30.02 9.11 42.35
CA PHE A 236 -31.31 9.77 42.44
C PHE A 236 -32.36 8.88 43.07
N LEU A 237 -32.49 7.62 42.64
CA LEU A 237 -33.46 6.68 43.19
C LEU A 237 -33.23 6.44 44.68
N THR A 238 -31.96 6.30 45.10
CA THR A 238 -31.60 6.14 46.52
C THR A 238 -32.06 7.34 47.34
N LYS A 239 -31.84 8.57 46.83
CA LYS A 239 -32.33 9.78 47.50
C LYS A 239 -33.84 9.85 47.47
N TYR A 240 -34.48 9.66 46.33
CA TYR A 240 -35.94 9.65 46.21
C TYR A 240 -36.60 8.67 47.20
N MET A 241 -36.08 7.45 47.34
CA MET A 241 -36.61 6.45 48.29
C MET A 241 -36.42 6.85 49.76
N ALA A 242 -35.34 7.56 50.08
CA ALA A 242 -35.12 8.06 51.44
C ALA A 242 -35.94 9.33 51.75
N HIS A 243 -36.71 9.85 50.78
CA HIS A 243 -37.37 11.16 50.90
C HIS A 243 -38.59 11.03 51.79
N THR A 244 -38.53 11.66 52.96
CA THR A 244 -39.57 11.54 53.98
C THR A 244 -39.90 12.89 54.59
N HIS A 245 -41.18 13.05 54.94
CA HIS A 245 -41.70 14.16 55.72
C HIS A 245 -42.12 13.63 57.09
N THR A 246 -41.86 14.40 58.14
CA THR A 246 -42.42 14.11 59.46
C THR A 246 -43.79 14.79 59.58
N VAL A 247 -44.70 14.21 60.36
CA VAL A 247 -46.00 14.81 60.67
C VAL A 247 -45.99 15.26 62.12
N ALA A 248 -46.64 16.40 62.40
CA ALA A 248 -46.83 16.85 63.77
C ALA A 248 -47.51 15.75 64.62
N PRO A 249 -47.23 15.64 65.93
CA PRO A 249 -47.75 14.56 66.80
C PRO A 249 -49.27 14.61 67.05
N ILE A 250 -50.00 15.36 66.23
CA ILE A 250 -51.46 15.49 66.24
C ILE A 250 -51.97 14.92 64.91
N VAL A 251 -52.89 13.97 64.99
CA VAL A 251 -53.52 13.35 63.82
C VAL A 251 -54.14 14.44 62.94
N GLY A 252 -53.67 14.57 61.69
CA GLY A 252 -54.11 15.60 60.74
C GLY A 252 -53.33 16.93 60.78
N GLY A 253 -52.26 17.03 61.56
CA GLY A 253 -51.39 18.21 61.58
C GLY A 253 -50.58 18.38 60.29
N PRO A 254 -50.08 19.61 60.00
CA PRO A 254 -49.29 19.87 58.81
C PRO A 254 -47.99 19.04 58.81
N THR A 255 -47.53 18.65 57.63
CA THR A 255 -46.25 17.98 57.46
C THR A 255 -45.10 18.97 57.62
N SER A 256 -43.96 18.48 58.14
CA SER A 256 -42.73 19.26 58.19
C SER A 256 -42.17 19.48 56.78
N PRO A 257 -41.28 20.47 56.60
CA PRO A 257 -40.36 20.47 55.47
C PRO A 257 -39.63 19.10 55.36
N PRO A 258 -39.20 18.70 54.15
CA PRO A 258 -38.48 17.46 53.95
C PRO A 258 -37.29 17.34 54.90
N MET A 259 -37.02 16.15 55.42
CA MET A 259 -35.77 15.92 56.13
C MET A 259 -34.60 16.08 55.13
N PRO A 260 -33.56 16.88 55.44
CA PRO A 260 -32.45 17.13 54.53
C PRO A 260 -31.76 15.81 54.13
N GLN A 261 -31.77 15.49 52.85
CA GLN A 261 -31.20 14.26 52.31
C GLN A 261 -29.74 14.45 51.87
N GLY A 262 -28.88 14.84 52.80
CA GLY A 262 -27.48 15.14 52.48
C GLY A 262 -27.31 16.19 51.37
N GLU A 263 -26.08 16.36 50.88
CA GLU A 263 -25.75 17.37 49.88
C GLU A 263 -26.30 17.02 48.48
N MET A 264 -26.99 17.98 47.83
CA MET A 264 -27.51 17.85 46.47
C MET A 264 -26.40 17.71 45.41
N ASP A 265 -25.16 18.07 45.74
CA ASP A 265 -23.95 17.89 44.92
C ASP A 265 -23.68 16.42 44.52
N ALA A 266 -24.35 15.45 45.15
CA ALA A 266 -24.29 14.04 44.75
C ALA A 266 -25.23 13.67 43.58
N LEU A 267 -26.17 14.53 43.18
CA LEU A 267 -27.18 14.26 42.13
C LEU A 267 -26.75 14.73 40.74
N SER A 268 -25.98 15.80 40.68
CA SER A 268 -25.24 16.20 39.49
C SER A 268 -23.85 16.66 39.95
N ARG A 269 -22.82 16.15 39.31
CA ARG A 269 -21.50 16.77 39.37
C ARG A 269 -21.34 17.59 38.09
N LYS A 270 -20.72 18.77 38.20
CA LYS A 270 -19.94 19.30 37.07
C LYS A 270 -19.06 18.14 36.59
N VAL A 271 -19.04 17.83 35.30
CA VAL A 271 -18.13 16.80 34.77
C VAL A 271 -16.72 17.34 34.99
N VAL A 272 -16.16 17.05 36.16
CA VAL A 272 -14.75 17.21 36.47
C VAL A 272 -14.21 15.80 36.36
N THR A 273 -13.49 15.60 35.27
CA THR A 273 -12.79 14.37 34.93
C THR A 273 -11.63 14.18 35.92
N SER A 274 -11.61 13.01 36.55
CA SER A 274 -10.37 12.38 37.02
C SER A 274 -9.69 11.69 35.85
#